data_AF-A0A0G1WK28-F1
#
_entry.id   AF-A0A0G1WK28-F1
#
_cell.length_a   1.000
_cell.length_b   1.000
_cell.length_c   1.000
_cell.angle_alpha   90.00
_cell.angle_beta   90.00
_cell.angle_gamma   90.00
#
_symmetry.space_group_name_H-M   'P 1'
#
loop_
_entity.id
_entity.type
_entity.pdbx_description
1 polymer ?
#
loop_
_entity_poly.entity_id
_entity_poly.type
_entity_poly.pdbx_seq_one_letter_code
_entity_poly.pdbx_strand_id
1 'polypeptide(L)'
;MSLDKIIILISSVGLIGFIYWFFLSRRPDDSPMVTTAAISVSGGYSPSVTKVPVGQPVTLTFTRTDPNPCLEELIIPDLKIKKDLPLNTPLALTLTLTRPGVYPFHCGMNMYHGKIIAV
;
A
#
# COMPACT_ATOMS: atom_id res chain seq x y z
N MET A 1 46.67 19.72 13.77
CA MET A 1 45.41 19.12 14.25
C MET A 1 45.76 17.71 14.73
N SER A 2 45.40 17.35 15.95
CA SER A 2 45.79 16.06 16.55
C SER A 2 45.05 14.89 15.88
N LEU A 3 45.71 13.72 15.79
CA LEU A 3 45.24 12.56 15.03
C LEU A 3 43.84 12.09 15.50
N ASP A 4 43.62 12.15 16.80
CA ASP A 4 42.35 11.95 17.51
C ASP A 4 41.20 12.80 16.95
N LYS A 5 41.43 14.10 16.71
CA LYS A 5 40.41 15.00 16.16
C LYS A 5 40.05 14.67 14.72
N ILE A 6 41.01 14.19 13.93
CA ILE A 6 40.81 13.81 12.53
C ILE A 6 39.93 12.55 12.45
N ILE A 7 40.19 11.55 13.29
CA ILE A 7 39.41 10.31 13.35
C ILE A 7 37.96 10.59 13.76
N ILE A 8 37.75 11.44 14.75
CA ILE A 8 36.39 11.83 15.22
C ILE A 8 35.62 12.55 14.11
N LEU A 9 36.26 13.45 13.36
CA LEU A 9 35.63 14.18 12.27
C LEU A 9 35.20 13.27 11.12
N ILE A 10 36.08 12.36 10.69
CA ILE A 10 35.80 11.44 9.58
C ILE A 10 34.69 10.46 9.96
N SER A 11 34.74 9.91 11.18
CA SER A 11 33.68 9.02 11.70
C SER A 11 32.32 9.71 11.70
N SER A 12 32.27 10.96 12.21
CA SER A 12 31.02 11.73 12.29
C SER A 12 30.45 12.03 10.91
N VAL A 13 31.28 12.52 9.98
CA VAL A 13 30.85 12.81 8.60
C VAL A 13 30.45 11.53 7.85
N GLY A 14 31.17 10.44 8.07
CA GLY A 14 30.85 9.13 7.49
C GLY A 14 29.50 8.59 7.96
N LEU A 15 29.22 8.68 9.26
CA LEU A 15 27.94 8.23 9.82
C LEU A 15 26.78 9.09 9.31
N ILE A 16 26.97 10.41 9.25
CA ILE A 16 25.96 11.33 8.70
C ILE A 16 25.68 10.97 7.23
N GLY A 17 26.72 10.80 6.41
CA GLY A 17 26.58 10.37 5.02
C GLY A 17 25.88 9.02 4.87
N PHE A 18 26.19 8.06 5.75
CA PHE A 18 25.54 6.75 5.77
C PHE A 18 24.06 6.82 6.13
N ILE A 19 23.69 7.65 7.11
CA ILE A 19 22.29 7.87 7.50
C ILE A 19 21.51 8.53 6.35
N TYR A 20 22.08 9.57 5.72
CA TYR A 20 21.45 10.21 4.56
C TYR A 20 21.29 9.25 3.39
N TRP A 21 22.32 8.46 3.08
CA TRP A 21 22.25 7.45 2.03
C TRP A 21 21.21 6.37 2.33
N PHE A 22 21.15 5.87 3.56
CA PHE A 22 20.17 4.87 3.98
C PHE A 22 18.73 5.37 3.89
N PHE A 23 18.48 6.63 4.27
CA PHE A 23 17.15 7.24 4.15
C PHE A 23 16.77 7.59 2.70
N LEU A 24 17.72 8.09 1.90
CA LEU A 24 17.47 8.46 0.50
C LEU A 24 17.38 7.24 -0.43
N SER A 25 17.99 6.10 -0.04
CA SER A 25 17.90 4.83 -0.77
C SER A 25 16.57 4.10 -0.55
N ARG A 26 15.69 4.57 0.35
CA ARG A 26 14.29 4.12 0.38
C ARG A 26 13.57 4.77 -0.80
N ARG A 27 13.61 4.11 -1.96
CA ARG A 27 12.94 4.57 -3.18
C ARG A 27 11.42 4.68 -2.93
N PRO A 28 10.74 5.69 -3.51
CA PRO A 28 9.29 5.74 -3.54
C PRO A 28 8.75 4.48 -4.22
N ASP A 29 7.66 3.92 -3.69
CA ASP A 29 6.98 2.71 -4.17
C ASP A 29 6.79 2.71 -5.71
N ASP A 30 7.73 2.11 -6.43
CA ASP A 30 7.57 1.65 -7.81
C ASP A 30 6.75 0.34 -7.80
N SER A 31 5.54 0.41 -7.24
CA SER A 31 4.59 -0.68 -7.36
C SER A 31 4.33 -0.88 -8.87
N PRO A 32 4.57 -2.08 -9.42
CA PRO A 32 4.27 -2.35 -10.82
C PRO A 32 2.78 -2.18 -11.08
N MET A 33 2.43 -1.67 -12.25
CA MET A 33 1.04 -1.56 -12.69
C MET A 33 0.50 -2.97 -12.91
N VAL A 34 -0.57 -3.33 -12.19
CA VAL A 34 -1.13 -4.68 -12.19
C VAL A 34 -2.60 -4.67 -12.59
N THR A 35 -2.96 -5.55 -13.52
CA THR A 35 -4.36 -5.80 -13.92
C THR A 35 -5.01 -6.85 -13.03
N THR A 36 -4.20 -7.66 -12.34
CA THR A 36 -4.64 -8.65 -11.35
C THR A 36 -3.80 -8.47 -10.09
N ALA A 37 -4.43 -8.10 -8.98
CA ALA A 37 -3.73 -7.93 -7.70
C ALA A 37 -4.37 -8.77 -6.60
N ALA A 38 -3.54 -9.46 -5.83
CA ALA A 38 -3.96 -10.14 -4.61
C ALA A 38 -3.63 -9.24 -3.41
N ILE A 39 -4.65 -8.91 -2.62
CA ILE A 39 -4.56 -8.04 -1.45
C ILE A 39 -4.89 -8.90 -0.22
N SER A 40 -3.91 -9.07 0.65
CA SER A 40 -4.09 -9.75 1.93
C SER A 40 -4.65 -8.76 2.95
N VAL A 41 -5.69 -9.19 3.67
CA VAL A 41 -6.38 -8.39 4.66
C VAL A 41 -6.11 -8.99 6.04
N SER A 42 -5.05 -8.48 6.68
CA SER A 42 -4.53 -8.92 7.98
C SER A 42 -4.02 -7.71 8.77
N GLY A 43 -4.74 -7.28 9.82
CA GLY A 43 -4.41 -6.05 10.54
C GLY A 43 -4.33 -4.79 9.66
N GLY A 44 -5.03 -4.80 8.51
CA GLY A 44 -4.92 -3.78 7.46
C GLY A 44 -4.92 -4.39 6.06
N TYR A 45 -4.57 -3.59 5.05
CA TYR A 45 -4.50 -4.01 3.65
C TYR A 45 -3.04 -4.07 3.17
N SER A 46 -2.64 -5.23 2.67
CA SER A 46 -1.30 -5.44 2.12
C SER A 46 -1.38 -6.03 0.72
N PRO A 47 -0.89 -5.31 -0.32
CA PRO A 47 -0.34 -3.96 -0.27
C PRO A 47 -1.42 -2.90 0.01
N SER A 48 -1.06 -1.81 0.69
CA SER A 48 -1.99 -0.70 0.98
C SER A 48 -2.20 0.22 -0.23
N VAL A 49 -1.30 0.14 -1.21
CA VAL A 49 -1.33 0.92 -2.45
C VAL A 49 -1.25 -0.04 -3.63
N THR A 50 -2.19 0.06 -4.56
CA THR A 50 -2.18 -0.75 -5.79
C THR A 50 -2.33 0.16 -7.00
N LYS A 51 -1.39 0.09 -7.94
CA LYS A 51 -1.44 0.85 -9.19
C LYS A 51 -2.07 0.00 -10.29
N VAL A 52 -3.07 0.53 -10.99
CA VAL A 52 -3.86 -0.20 -11.98
C VAL A 52 -4.09 0.67 -13.22
N PRO A 53 -4.22 0.06 -14.42
CA PRO A 53 -4.45 0.82 -15.66
C PRO A 53 -5.88 1.37 -15.75
N VAL A 54 -6.03 2.59 -16.26
CA VAL A 54 -7.32 3.19 -16.60
C VAL A 54 -7.89 2.57 -17.89
N GLY A 55 -9.21 2.40 -17.94
CA GLY A 55 -9.94 1.97 -19.14
C GLY A 55 -9.93 0.47 -19.41
N GLN A 56 -9.26 -0.33 -18.57
CA GLN A 56 -9.26 -1.79 -18.66
C GLN A 56 -9.96 -2.41 -17.44
N PRO A 57 -10.56 -3.60 -17.58
CA PRO A 57 -11.09 -4.35 -16.44
C PRO A 57 -9.93 -4.88 -15.60
N VAL A 58 -9.95 -4.56 -14.31
CA VAL A 58 -8.93 -4.95 -13.33
C VAL A 58 -9.58 -5.85 -12.29
N THR A 59 -8.93 -6.96 -11.94
CA THR A 59 -9.43 -7.90 -10.92
C THR A 59 -8.60 -7.78 -9.65
N LEU A 60 -9.24 -7.34 -8.57
CA LEU A 60 -8.62 -7.26 -7.25
C LEU A 60 -9.17 -8.38 -6.37
N THR A 61 -8.30 -9.28 -5.91
CA THR A 61 -8.69 -10.38 -5.03
C THR A 61 -8.32 -10.03 -3.60
N PHE A 62 -9.31 -9.88 -2.74
CA PHE A 62 -9.13 -9.61 -1.32
C PHE A 62 -9.28 -10.89 -0.51
N THR A 63 -8.28 -11.23 0.30
CA THR A 63 -8.35 -12.40 1.18
C THR A 63 -8.21 -11.96 2.63
N ARG A 64 -9.30 -12.07 3.39
CA ARG A 64 -9.30 -11.79 4.83
C ARG A 64 -8.79 -12.99 5.61
N THR A 65 -7.66 -12.82 6.30
CA THR A 65 -7.11 -13.84 7.20
C THR A 65 -7.24 -13.44 8.68
N ASP A 66 -7.61 -12.19 8.96
CA ASP A 66 -7.77 -11.66 10.31
C ASP A 66 -9.26 -11.68 10.75
N PRO A 67 -9.58 -12.27 11.91
CA PRO A 67 -10.94 -12.33 12.45
C PRO A 67 -11.47 -10.98 12.96
N ASN A 68 -10.72 -9.88 12.86
CA ASN A 68 -11.16 -8.56 13.30
C ASN A 68 -12.47 -8.11 12.60
N PRO A 69 -13.50 -7.68 13.36
CA PRO A 69 -14.78 -7.26 12.80
C PRO A 69 -14.72 -5.94 12.01
N CYS A 70 -13.66 -5.12 12.08
CA CYS A 70 -13.59 -3.99 11.14
C CYS A 70 -13.46 -4.49 9.69
N LEU A 71 -12.70 -5.56 9.50
CA LEU A 71 -12.25 -6.04 8.19
C LEU A 71 -13.28 -6.95 7.50
N GLU A 72 -14.49 -7.12 8.07
CA GLU A 72 -15.56 -7.90 7.43
C GLU A 72 -16.19 -7.18 6.26
N GLU A 73 -16.02 -5.86 6.17
CA GLU A 73 -16.59 -5.07 5.09
C GLU A 73 -15.48 -4.29 4.37
N LEU A 74 -15.54 -4.28 3.04
CA LEU A 74 -14.76 -3.44 2.16
C LEU A 74 -15.66 -2.38 1.55
N ILE A 75 -15.32 -1.12 1.76
CA ILE A 75 -16.05 0.02 1.23
C ILE A 75 -15.15 0.84 0.31
N ILE A 76 -15.61 1.03 -0.93
CA ILE A 76 -14.98 1.90 -1.92
C ILE A 76 -15.99 3.01 -2.27
N PRO A 77 -15.93 4.18 -1.60
CA PRO A 77 -16.95 5.22 -1.69
C PRO A 77 -17.10 5.79 -3.10
N ASP A 78 -15.98 6.02 -3.81
CA ASP A 78 -15.99 6.59 -5.17
C ASP A 78 -16.70 5.69 -6.19
N LEU A 79 -16.64 4.37 -5.98
CA LEU A 79 -17.31 3.39 -6.82
C LEU A 79 -18.68 2.97 -6.28
N LYS A 80 -19.07 3.48 -5.10
CA LYS A 80 -20.26 3.06 -4.33
C LYS A 80 -20.33 1.54 -4.12
N ILE A 81 -19.17 0.91 -3.94
CA ILE A 81 -19.06 -0.53 -3.73
C ILE A 81 -18.96 -0.79 -2.23
N LYS A 82 -19.84 -1.64 -1.73
CA LYS A 82 -19.74 -2.26 -0.41
C LYS A 82 -19.78 -3.77 -0.60
N LYS A 83 -18.80 -4.47 -0.04
CA LYS A 83 -18.68 -5.93 -0.12
C LYS A 83 -18.28 -6.53 1.20
N ASP A 84 -18.88 -7.66 1.53
CA ASP A 84 -18.49 -8.43 2.71
C ASP A 84 -17.30 -9.33 2.37
N LEU A 85 -16.37 -9.43 3.32
CA LEU A 85 -15.15 -10.22 3.27
C LEU A 85 -15.25 -11.35 4.31
N PRO A 86 -15.68 -12.55 3.90
CA PRO A 86 -15.70 -13.70 4.78
C PRO A 86 -14.28 -14.12 5.15
N LEU A 87 -14.12 -14.65 6.36
CA LEU A 87 -12.84 -15.13 6.85
C LEU A 87 -12.31 -16.28 5.96
N ASN A 88 -11.02 -16.24 5.65
CA ASN A 88 -10.28 -17.19 4.80
C ASN A 88 -10.88 -17.45 3.42
N THR A 89 -11.73 -16.54 2.93
CA THR A 89 -12.38 -16.67 1.64
C THR A 89 -11.87 -15.60 0.69
N PRO A 90 -11.26 -15.96 -0.45
CA PRO A 90 -10.81 -14.98 -1.44
C PRO A 90 -12.03 -14.40 -2.17
N LEU A 91 -12.16 -13.07 -2.12
CA LEU A 91 -13.17 -12.32 -2.85
C LEU A 91 -12.54 -11.61 -4.04
N ALA A 92 -12.85 -12.05 -5.26
CA ALA A 92 -12.45 -11.38 -6.48
C ALA A 92 -13.44 -10.26 -6.84
N LEU A 93 -12.94 -9.04 -7.00
CA LEU A 93 -13.70 -7.86 -7.38
C LEU A 93 -13.16 -7.31 -8.71
N THR A 94 -13.96 -7.44 -9.77
CA THR A 94 -13.63 -6.84 -11.07
C THR A 94 -14.12 -5.39 -11.12
N LEU A 95 -13.19 -4.46 -11.32
CA LEU A 95 -13.43 -3.02 -11.38
C LEU A 95 -12.95 -2.47 -12.72
N THR A 96 -13.70 -1.52 -13.28
CA THR A 96 -13.28 -0.78 -14.47
C THR A 96 -13.18 0.69 -14.10
N LEU A 97 -11.95 1.18 -13.92
CA LEU A 97 -11.70 2.59 -13.59
C LEU A 97 -11.60 3.40 -14.88
N THR A 98 -12.56 4.28 -15.12
CA THR A 98 -12.60 5.10 -16.36
C THR A 98 -11.85 6.43 -16.23
N ARG A 99 -11.57 6.87 -15.01
CA ARG A 99 -10.89 8.15 -14.76
C ARG A 99 -9.56 7.89 -14.04
N PRO A 100 -8.46 8.52 -14.46
CA PRO A 100 -7.23 8.49 -13.69
C PRO A 100 -7.44 9.22 -12.35
N GLY A 101 -6.84 8.70 -11.29
CA GLY A 101 -7.02 9.27 -9.95
C GLY A 101 -6.72 8.29 -8.83
N VAL A 102 -6.91 8.78 -7.61
CA VAL A 102 -6.74 7.99 -6.39
C VAL A 102 -8.13 7.62 -5.86
N TYR A 103 -8.35 6.33 -5.70
CA TYR A 103 -9.58 5.74 -5.19
C TYR A 103 -9.31 5.14 -3.80
N PRO A 104 -9.53 5.90 -2.72
CA PRO A 104 -9.42 5.37 -1.37
C PRO A 104 -10.47 4.28 -1.11
N PHE A 105 -10.09 3.28 -0.31
CA PHE A 105 -10.99 2.27 0.21
C PHE A 105 -10.70 2.04 1.68
N HIS A 106 -11.72 1.61 2.43
CA HIS A 106 -11.62 1.45 3.88
C HIS A 106 -12.46 0.28 4.39
N CYS A 107 -12.15 -0.13 5.63
CA CYS A 107 -12.94 -1.14 6.34
C CYS A 107 -14.27 -0.57 6.83
N GLY A 108 -15.25 -1.39 7.21
CA GLY A 108 -16.61 -0.94 7.55
C GLY A 108 -16.68 0.16 8.62
N MET A 109 -15.73 0.17 9.57
CA MET A 109 -15.63 1.19 10.63
C MET A 109 -14.68 2.36 10.29
N ASN A 110 -14.23 2.47 9.03
CA ASN A 110 -13.33 3.53 8.56
C ASN A 110 -12.01 3.66 9.36
N MET A 111 -11.42 2.53 9.77
CA MET A 111 -10.15 2.50 10.53
C MET A 111 -8.95 2.16 9.65
N TYR A 112 -9.01 1.03 8.95
CA TYR A 112 -8.00 0.61 8.01
C TYR A 112 -8.28 1.23 6.65
N HIS A 113 -7.24 1.76 6.02
CA HIS A 113 -7.34 2.47 4.75
C HIS A 113 -6.35 1.88 3.75
N GLY A 114 -6.79 1.77 2.51
CA GLY A 114 -5.93 1.53 1.36
C GLY A 114 -6.32 2.47 0.23
N LYS A 115 -5.53 2.48 -0.85
CA LYS A 115 -5.81 3.30 -2.02
C LYS A 115 -5.45 2.56 -3.30
N ILE A 116 -6.33 2.66 -4.28
CA ILE A 116 -6.09 2.22 -5.65
C ILE A 116 -5.71 3.47 -6.45
N ILE A 117 -4.58 3.43 -7.13
CA ILE A 117 -4.12 4.51 -8.00
C ILE A 117 -4.38 4.08 -9.43
N ALA A 118 -5.32 4.73 -10.10
CA ALA A 118 -5.61 4.50 -11.50
C ALA A 118 -4.74 5.44 -12.34
N VAL A 119 -3.90 4.88 -13.20
CA VAL A 119 -2.99 5.60 -14.11
C VAL A 119 -3.15 5.16 -15.55
#